data_AF-A0A1F9RCJ8-F1
#
_entry.id   AF-A0A1F9RCJ8-F1
#
_cell.length_a   1.000
_cell.length_b   1.000
_cell.length_c   1.000
_cell.angle_alpha   90.00
_cell.angle_beta   90.00
_cell.angle_gamma   90.00
#
_symmetry.space_group_name_H-M   'P 1'
#
loop_
_entity.id
_entity.type
_entity.pdbx_description
1 polymer ?
#
loop_
_entity_poly.entity_id
_entity_poly.type
_entity_poly.pdbx_seq_one_letter_code
_entity_poly.pdbx_strand_id
1 'polypeptide(L)'
;MEDISRELEREIAKSRPKPFRKNRKIKILIVDDFGKVISGNHIKIIFMVLFFISIVMFFTSTVFFYKSFVFSREAVSYKDRLISAEKKLDELTSEKEVLMARLVILGKEPGIEKKKDNDDGETSNSQHDAEKEKSVSPPGAALTDQAATEAVANQTTETKAMNKTVLIEKFAVIRNRAGKDLLVRFDIRNISKDQGDVSGRIFTILKPDSSIENEWLVVPAVPLKSGIPSEHQKGQYFSIAHFKPVKFRIKSEIDPDFYKKASIFIFNSEGELIFEKLIDITEAE
;
A
#
# COMPACT_ATOMS: atom_id res chain seq x y z
N MET A 1 -28.83 70.46 67.46
CA MET A 1 -28.49 70.37 66.02
C MET A 1 -28.05 68.96 65.63
N GLU A 2 -27.99 68.02 66.59
CA GLU A 2 -27.50 66.65 66.38
C GLU A 2 -28.39 65.77 65.49
N ASP A 3 -29.71 65.97 65.48
CA ASP A 3 -30.61 65.07 64.73
C ASP A 3 -30.43 65.18 63.21
N ILE A 4 -30.18 66.40 62.71
CA ILE A 4 -29.93 66.65 61.29
C ILE A 4 -28.62 65.99 60.87
N SER A 5 -27.56 66.08 61.69
CA SER A 5 -26.27 65.44 61.41
C SER A 5 -26.38 63.92 61.41
N ARG A 6 -27.18 63.36 62.31
CA ARG A 6 -27.37 61.91 62.43
C ARG A 6 -28.23 61.32 61.31
N GLU A 7 -29.19 62.11 60.83
CA GLU A 7 -30.00 61.79 59.65
C GLU A 7 -29.17 61.91 58.36
N LEU A 8 -28.32 62.93 58.26
CA LEU A 8 -27.35 63.07 57.16
C LEU A 8 -26.36 61.89 57.12
N GLU A 9 -25.81 61.48 58.27
CA GLU A 9 -24.90 60.34 58.33
C GLU A 9 -25.58 59.03 57.94
N ARG A 10 -26.86 58.86 58.27
CA ARG A 10 -27.67 57.70 57.84
C ARG A 10 -27.92 57.70 56.33
N GLU A 11 -28.21 58.85 55.74
CA GLU A 11 -28.38 58.97 54.29
C GLU A 11 -27.05 58.78 53.53
N ILE A 12 -25.95 59.27 54.09
CA ILE A 12 -24.60 59.07 53.55
C ILE A 12 -24.21 57.58 53.65
N ALA A 13 -24.52 56.90 54.75
CA ALA A 13 -24.25 55.47 54.90
C ALA A 13 -25.11 54.61 53.95
N LYS A 14 -26.36 55.02 53.69
CA LYS A 14 -27.30 54.33 52.79
C LYS A 14 -26.97 54.55 51.31
N SER A 15 -26.29 55.66 50.98
CA SER A 15 -25.87 56.01 49.61
C SER A 15 -24.47 55.50 49.23
N ARG A 16 -23.72 54.90 50.17
CA ARG A 16 -22.44 54.25 49.82
C ARG A 16 -22.69 53.05 48.89
N PRO A 17 -22.19 53.06 47.64
CA PRO A 17 -22.41 51.96 46.71
C PRO A 17 -21.72 50.70 47.25
N LYS A 18 -22.47 49.59 47.32
CA LYS A 18 -21.93 48.25 47.65
C LYS A 18 -20.70 47.99 46.76
N PRO A 19 -19.55 47.53 47.31
CA PRO A 19 -18.37 47.28 46.49
C PRO A 19 -18.70 46.21 45.45
N PHE A 20 -18.87 46.66 44.21
CA PHE A 20 -19.16 45.79 43.09
C PHE A 20 -17.91 44.95 42.80
N ARG A 21 -17.94 43.68 43.19
CA ARG A 21 -16.90 42.70 42.81
C ARG A 21 -16.92 42.55 41.30
N LYS A 22 -16.14 43.38 40.62
CA LYS A 22 -15.95 43.34 39.18
C LYS A 22 -15.17 42.07 38.86
N ASN A 23 -15.88 41.02 38.47
CA ASN A 23 -15.28 39.84 37.84
C ASN A 23 -14.53 40.33 36.59
N ARG A 24 -13.21 40.55 36.70
CA ARG A 24 -12.36 41.05 35.61
C ARG A 24 -12.27 39.98 34.53
N LYS A 25 -13.30 39.89 33.69
CA LYS A 25 -13.26 39.07 32.48
C LYS A 25 -12.33 39.78 31.50
N ILE A 26 -11.09 39.29 31.40
CA ILE A 26 -10.13 39.75 30.40
C ILE A 26 -10.70 39.44 29.03
N LYS A 27 -11.14 40.49 28.33
CA LYS A 27 -11.61 40.45 26.95
C LYS A 27 -10.48 40.93 26.06
N ILE A 28 -10.01 40.04 25.18
CA ILE A 28 -9.01 40.36 24.18
C ILE A 28 -9.78 40.90 22.97
N LEU A 29 -9.48 42.13 22.57
CA LEU A 29 -10.01 42.77 21.36
C LEU A 29 -8.85 42.88 20.37
N ILE A 30 -9.03 42.36 19.17
CA ILE A 30 -8.04 42.49 18.09
C ILE A 30 -8.58 43.57 17.17
N VAL A 31 -7.76 44.58 16.91
CA VAL A 31 -8.08 45.70 16.02
C VAL A 31 -7.16 45.57 14.81
N ASP A 32 -7.76 45.47 13.63
CA ASP A 32 -7.05 45.42 12.35
C ASP A 32 -6.63 46.84 11.92
N ASP A 33 -5.67 46.98 11.00
CA ASP A 33 -5.14 48.29 10.52
C ASP A 33 -6.24 49.17 9.91
N PHE A 34 -7.35 48.56 9.49
CA PHE A 34 -8.56 49.23 8.97
C PHE A 34 -9.59 49.61 10.05
N GLY A 35 -9.25 49.52 11.34
CA GLY A 35 -10.12 49.89 12.46
C GLY A 35 -11.28 48.93 12.73
N LYS A 36 -11.31 47.77 12.06
CA LYS A 36 -12.32 46.74 12.29
C LYS A 36 -12.00 45.98 13.58
N VAL A 37 -12.91 46.05 14.56
CA VAL A 37 -12.75 45.41 15.87
C VAL A 37 -13.38 44.02 15.87
N ILE A 38 -12.58 42.97 16.07
CA ILE A 38 -13.05 41.59 16.15
C ILE A 38 -12.84 41.08 17.58
N SER A 39 -13.89 40.52 18.18
CA SER A 39 -13.81 39.98 19.55
C SER A 39 -13.00 38.68 19.56
N GLY A 40 -11.87 38.66 20.27
CA GLY A 40 -10.94 37.53 20.33
C GLY A 40 -11.40 36.34 21.16
N ASN A 41 -12.71 36.07 21.28
CA ASN A 41 -13.20 34.97 22.11
C ASN A 41 -12.79 33.59 21.56
N HIS A 42 -12.62 33.48 20.24
CA HIS A 42 -12.19 32.26 19.56
C HIS A 42 -10.73 31.88 19.85
N ILE A 43 -9.86 32.81 20.28
CA ILE A 43 -8.45 32.50 20.53
C ILE A 43 -8.25 31.52 21.70
N LYS A 44 -9.09 31.63 22.74
CA LYS A 44 -9.05 30.72 23.90
C LYS A 44 -9.50 29.32 23.51
N ILE A 45 -10.49 29.23 22.62
CA ILE A 45 -11.01 27.97 22.09
C ILE A 45 -9.92 27.29 21.25
N ILE A 46 -9.26 28.04 20.36
CA ILE A 46 -8.17 27.53 19.52
C ILE A 46 -7.03 26.99 20.41
N PHE A 47 -6.64 27.72 21.44
CA PHE A 47 -5.57 27.28 22.35
C PHE A 47 -5.96 26.01 23.14
N MET A 48 -7.21 25.91 23.60
CA MET A 48 -7.71 24.69 24.24
C MET A 48 -7.68 23.49 23.29
N VAL A 49 -8.13 23.66 22.05
CA VAL A 49 -8.14 22.60 21.04
C VAL A 49 -6.72 22.14 20.72
N LEU A 50 -5.78 23.07 20.52
CA LEU A 50 -4.36 22.75 20.29
C LEU A 50 -3.74 22.00 21.47
N PHE A 51 -4.07 22.40 22.70
CA PHE A 51 -3.60 21.72 23.91
C PHE A 51 -4.12 20.28 23.99
N PHE A 52 -5.39 20.06 23.68
CA PHE A 52 -5.97 18.70 23.60
C PHE A 52 -5.30 17.83 22.53
N ILE A 53 -5.05 18.38 21.35
CA ILE A 53 -4.37 17.66 20.26
C ILE A 53 -2.94 17.27 20.67
N SER A 54 -2.23 18.16 21.36
CA SER A 54 -0.88 17.89 21.89
C SER A 54 -0.87 16.72 22.87
N ILE A 55 -1.84 16.67 23.77
CA ILE A 55 -1.99 15.56 24.72
C ILE A 55 -2.21 14.23 23.99
N VAL A 56 -3.09 14.20 23.00
CA VAL A 56 -3.38 12.97 22.22
C VAL A 56 -2.12 12.50 21.45
N MET A 57 -1.38 13.42 20.85
CA MET A 57 -0.10 13.13 20.19
C MET A 57 0.95 12.56 21.16
N PHE A 58 1.00 13.08 22.38
CA PHE A 58 1.91 12.60 23.40
C PHE A 58 1.58 11.15 23.81
N PHE A 59 0.32 10.86 24.12
CA PHE A 59 -0.12 9.50 24.49
C PHE A 59 0.12 8.48 23.38
N THR A 60 -0.24 8.81 22.14
CA THR A 60 -0.01 7.92 21.00
C THR A 60 1.48 7.64 20.77
N SER A 61 2.33 8.65 20.94
CA SER A 61 3.79 8.51 20.83
C SER A 61 4.37 7.62 21.93
N THR A 62 3.92 7.76 23.19
CA THR A 62 4.37 6.91 24.30
C THR A 62 4.00 5.44 24.10
N VAL A 63 2.77 5.15 23.64
CA VAL A 63 2.33 3.78 23.34
C VAL A 63 3.14 3.18 22.21
N PHE A 64 3.37 3.95 21.14
CA PHE A 64 4.19 3.50 20.01
C PHE A 64 5.63 3.21 20.43
N PHE A 65 6.21 4.05 21.30
CA PHE A 65 7.54 3.84 21.84
C PHE A 65 7.64 2.56 22.67
N TYR A 66 6.66 2.29 23.55
CA TYR A 66 6.62 1.05 24.33
C TYR A 66 6.51 -0.19 23.44
N LYS A 67 5.61 -0.14 22.45
CA LYS A 67 5.48 -1.22 21.44
C LYS A 67 6.77 -1.43 20.66
N SER A 68 7.42 -0.35 20.21
CA SER A 68 8.69 -0.43 19.47
C SER A 68 9.80 -1.03 20.32
N PHE A 69 9.84 -0.71 21.61
CA PHE A 69 10.82 -1.25 22.55
C PHE A 69 10.62 -2.76 22.79
N VAL A 70 9.37 -3.21 22.92
CA VAL A 70 9.03 -4.64 23.09
C VAL A 70 9.21 -5.43 21.79
N PHE A 71 8.77 -4.88 20.64
CA PHE A 71 8.88 -5.52 19.33
C PHE A 71 10.33 -5.73 18.89
N SER A 72 11.24 -4.85 19.34
CA SER A 72 12.68 -5.04 19.11
C SER A 72 13.24 -6.30 19.78
N ARG A 73 12.56 -6.85 20.80
CA ARG A 73 12.90 -8.16 21.39
C ARG A 73 12.33 -9.34 20.60
N GLU A 74 11.15 -9.17 19.99
CA GLU A 74 10.50 -10.23 19.20
C GLU A 74 11.19 -10.48 17.85
N ALA A 75 11.85 -9.46 17.29
CA ALA A 75 12.65 -9.60 16.06
C ALA A 75 13.81 -10.60 16.17
N VAL A 76 14.29 -10.89 17.39
CA VAL A 76 15.32 -11.91 17.65
C VAL A 76 14.76 -13.32 17.43
N SER A 77 13.50 -13.56 17.81
CA SER A 77 12.88 -14.90 17.72
C SER A 77 12.68 -15.41 16.28
N TYR A 78 12.50 -14.50 15.32
CA TYR A 78 12.40 -14.86 13.90
C TYR A 78 13.75 -15.31 13.33
N LYS A 79 14.84 -14.72 13.79
CA LYS A 79 16.20 -15.12 13.39
C LYS A 79 16.57 -16.48 13.98
N ASP A 80 16.22 -16.73 15.23
CA ASP A 80 16.48 -18.03 15.89
C ASP A 80 15.74 -19.18 15.20
N ARG A 81 14.53 -18.92 14.69
CA ARG A 81 13.76 -19.90 13.89
C ARG A 81 14.39 -20.17 12.53
N LEU A 82 14.95 -19.16 11.86
CA LEU A 82 15.67 -19.35 10.60
C LEU A 82 16.95 -20.16 10.81
N ILE A 83 17.75 -19.81 11.82
CA ILE A 83 18.97 -20.54 12.18
C ILE A 83 18.65 -22.01 12.54
N SER A 84 17.54 -22.26 13.23
CA SER A 84 17.11 -23.61 13.58
C SER A 84 16.59 -24.41 12.38
N ALA A 85 16.03 -23.76 11.37
CA ALA A 85 15.60 -24.41 10.14
C ALA A 85 16.77 -24.73 9.21
N GLU A 86 17.74 -23.82 9.11
CA GLU A 86 18.99 -24.00 8.37
C GLU A 86 19.80 -25.18 8.92
N LYS A 87 19.97 -25.26 10.24
CA LYS A 87 20.64 -26.39 10.89
C LYS A 87 19.97 -27.75 10.60
N LYS A 88 18.64 -27.78 10.52
CA LYS A 88 17.91 -29.02 10.19
C LYS A 88 18.11 -29.45 8.73
N LEU A 89 18.27 -28.48 7.82
CA LEU A 89 18.59 -28.79 6.42
C LEU A 89 20.00 -29.36 6.29
N ASP A 90 20.97 -28.80 7.02
CA ASP A 90 22.34 -29.32 7.02
C ASP A 90 22.41 -30.73 7.62
N GLU A 91 21.68 -30.98 8.72
CA GLU A 91 21.57 -32.30 9.35
C GLU A 91 20.95 -33.32 8.39
N LEU A 92 19.80 -33.01 7.79
CA LEU A 92 19.17 -33.90 6.80
C LEU A 92 20.03 -34.13 5.55
N THR A 93 20.79 -33.12 5.13
CA THR A 93 21.70 -33.24 3.98
C THR A 93 22.84 -34.20 4.32
N SER A 94 23.41 -34.09 5.52
CA SER A 94 24.46 -35.00 5.99
C SER A 94 23.96 -36.45 6.15
N GLU A 95 22.76 -36.65 6.68
CA GLU A 95 22.17 -37.99 6.81
C GLU A 95 21.89 -38.61 5.42
N LYS A 96 21.38 -37.80 4.48
CA LYS A 96 21.18 -38.23 3.09
C LYS A 96 22.52 -38.64 2.45
N GLU A 97 23.58 -37.86 2.64
CA GLU A 97 24.90 -38.17 2.09
C GLU A 97 25.49 -39.46 2.67
N VAL A 98 25.34 -39.69 3.98
CA VAL A 98 25.82 -40.92 4.63
C VAL A 98 25.03 -42.14 4.14
N LEU A 99 23.70 -42.03 4.01
CA LEU A 99 22.86 -43.11 3.51
C LEU A 99 23.13 -43.39 2.02
N MET A 100 23.33 -42.34 1.21
CA MET A 100 23.70 -42.46 -0.19
C MET A 100 25.08 -43.09 -0.34
N ALA A 101 26.08 -42.66 0.45
CA ALA A 101 27.41 -43.26 0.45
C ALA A 101 27.36 -44.73 0.84
N ARG A 102 26.56 -45.09 1.86
CA ARG A 102 26.36 -46.48 2.27
C ARG A 102 25.69 -47.31 1.17
N LEU A 103 24.73 -46.74 0.45
CA LEU A 103 24.05 -47.41 -0.66
C LEU A 103 24.98 -47.62 -1.88
N VAL A 104 25.80 -46.62 -2.21
CA VAL A 104 26.80 -46.68 -3.28
C VAL A 104 27.90 -47.70 -2.95
N ILE A 105 28.38 -47.73 -1.70
CA ILE A 105 29.33 -48.75 -1.22
C ILE A 105 28.70 -50.16 -1.27
N LEU A 106 27.40 -50.28 -1.07
CA LEU A 106 26.66 -51.55 -1.19
C LEU A 106 26.44 -51.99 -2.66
N GLY A 107 26.88 -51.20 -3.65
CA GLY A 107 26.76 -51.51 -5.08
C GLY A 107 25.31 -51.57 -5.58
N LYS A 108 24.36 -50.98 -4.84
CA LYS A 108 22.93 -51.01 -5.16
C LYS A 108 22.56 -49.69 -5.82
N GLU A 109 22.58 -49.65 -7.15
CA GLU A 109 22.07 -48.48 -7.88
C GLU A 109 20.59 -48.21 -7.52
N PRO A 110 20.13 -46.94 -7.49
CA PRO A 110 18.75 -46.61 -7.20
C PRO A 110 17.88 -46.91 -8.43
N GLY A 111 17.61 -48.20 -8.65
CA GLY A 111 16.55 -48.66 -9.52
C GLY A 111 15.21 -48.38 -8.87
N ILE A 112 14.46 -47.43 -9.44
CA ILE A 112 13.04 -47.25 -9.17
C ILE A 112 12.33 -48.50 -9.74
N GLU A 113 12.22 -49.56 -8.95
CA GLU A 113 11.39 -50.72 -9.29
C GLU A 113 10.04 -50.62 -8.57
N LYS A 114 9.03 -50.23 -9.37
CA LYS A 114 7.64 -50.62 -9.10
C LYS A 114 7.55 -52.14 -9.20
N LYS A 115 7.23 -52.82 -8.12
CA LYS A 115 6.87 -54.24 -8.15
C LYS A 115 5.45 -54.46 -7.64
N LYS A 116 4.60 -54.89 -8.58
CA LYS A 116 3.34 -55.62 -8.35
C LYS A 116 3.66 -57.08 -7.97
N ASP A 117 2.80 -57.70 -7.17
CA ASP A 117 2.26 -59.07 -7.24
C ASP A 117 1.28 -59.19 -6.04
N ASN A 118 -0.06 -59.30 -6.23
CA ASN A 118 -0.91 -60.51 -6.41
C ASN A 118 -0.68 -61.55 -5.30
N ASP A 119 -1.67 -62.13 -4.60
CA ASP A 119 -2.96 -62.77 -4.94
C ASP A 119 -3.67 -63.02 -3.56
N ASP A 120 -5.00 -62.92 -3.33
CA ASP A 120 -6.01 -63.96 -3.62
C ASP A 120 -7.43 -63.40 -3.39
N GLY A 121 -8.41 -63.82 -4.21
CA GLY A 121 -9.83 -63.87 -3.84
C GLY A 121 -10.85 -63.32 -4.85
N GLU A 122 -11.42 -64.22 -5.65
CA GLU A 122 -12.54 -64.10 -6.63
C GLU A 122 -13.76 -63.29 -6.11
N THR A 123 -14.69 -62.74 -6.91
CA THR A 123 -15.34 -63.26 -8.12
C THR A 123 -16.12 -62.16 -8.86
N SER A 124 -16.17 -62.25 -10.20
CA SER A 124 -17.27 -61.84 -11.12
C SER A 124 -17.67 -60.35 -11.18
N ASN A 125 -17.77 -59.66 -12.32
CA ASN A 125 -18.25 -60.09 -13.64
C ASN A 125 -17.89 -59.02 -14.70
N SER A 126 -17.62 -59.49 -15.93
CA SER A 126 -17.76 -58.93 -17.30
C SER A 126 -18.29 -57.48 -17.47
N GLN A 127 -17.92 -56.64 -18.45
CA GLN A 127 -17.56 -56.89 -19.87
C GLN A 127 -17.28 -55.54 -20.58
N HIS A 128 -16.45 -55.56 -21.65
CA HIS A 128 -16.34 -54.63 -22.80
C HIS A 128 -15.95 -53.15 -22.55
N ASP A 129 -15.23 -52.41 -23.39
CA ASP A 129 -14.38 -52.55 -24.60
C ASP A 129 -13.75 -51.14 -24.72
N ALA A 130 -12.42 -50.97 -24.80
CA ALA A 130 -11.58 -50.97 -25.99
C ALA A 130 -11.95 -49.98 -27.13
N GLU A 131 -10.91 -49.27 -27.59
CA GLU A 131 -10.76 -48.50 -28.84
C GLU A 131 -11.29 -47.06 -28.90
N LYS A 132 -10.61 -46.04 -29.47
CA LYS A 132 -9.34 -45.89 -30.22
C LYS A 132 -9.13 -44.36 -30.34
N GLU A 133 -8.03 -43.78 -29.86
CA GLU A 133 -6.80 -43.46 -30.60
C GLU A 133 -6.89 -42.41 -31.74
N LYS A 134 -5.92 -41.48 -31.71
CA LYS A 134 -5.12 -40.93 -32.84
C LYS A 134 -5.60 -39.58 -33.44
N SER A 135 -4.76 -38.64 -33.90
CA SER A 135 -3.36 -38.20 -33.73
C SER A 135 -3.09 -37.10 -34.79
N VAL A 136 -2.05 -36.29 -34.55
CA VAL A 136 -1.19 -35.53 -35.50
C VAL A 136 -1.64 -34.16 -36.04
N SER A 137 -0.67 -33.25 -35.96
CA SER A 137 -0.60 -31.83 -36.34
C SER A 137 -0.14 -31.57 -37.82
N PRO A 138 0.35 -30.37 -38.22
CA PRO A 138 0.04 -29.63 -39.47
C PRO A 138 1.08 -29.86 -40.60
N PRO A 139 1.10 -29.15 -41.76
CA PRO A 139 1.74 -27.80 -41.90
C PRO A 139 1.33 -26.95 -43.15
N GLY A 140 1.91 -25.74 -43.31
CA GLY A 140 2.32 -25.22 -44.64
C GLY A 140 1.93 -23.78 -45.02
N ALA A 141 2.93 -22.95 -45.28
CA ALA A 141 2.90 -21.51 -45.57
C ALA A 141 2.80 -21.15 -47.07
N ALA A 142 2.44 -19.89 -47.39
CA ALA A 142 3.05 -19.11 -48.49
C ALA A 142 2.64 -17.61 -48.45
N LEU A 143 3.63 -16.77 -48.78
CA LEU A 143 3.69 -15.30 -48.80
C LEU A 143 3.17 -14.72 -50.14
N THR A 144 2.87 -13.41 -50.22
CA THR A 144 3.42 -12.46 -51.23
C THR A 144 3.11 -10.98 -50.85
N ASP A 145 4.16 -10.16 -50.99
CA ASP A 145 4.39 -8.69 -51.07
C ASP A 145 3.27 -7.79 -51.66
N GLN A 146 3.24 -6.44 -51.64
CA GLN A 146 3.93 -5.27 -51.02
C GLN A 146 3.14 -4.03 -51.52
N ALA A 147 3.09 -2.94 -50.75
CA ALA A 147 3.39 -1.57 -51.22
C ALA A 147 3.11 -0.53 -50.13
N ALA A 148 4.13 0.31 -49.92
CA ALA A 148 4.26 1.31 -48.88
C ALA A 148 3.46 2.61 -49.13
N THR A 149 3.09 3.30 -48.05
CA THR A 149 3.31 4.74 -47.97
C THR A 149 3.51 5.16 -46.51
N GLU A 150 4.58 5.91 -46.28
CA GLU A 150 5.10 6.36 -45.00
C GLU A 150 4.31 7.55 -44.44
N ALA A 151 3.98 7.50 -43.15
CA ALA A 151 3.87 8.68 -42.29
C ALA A 151 4.19 8.26 -40.84
N VAL A 152 5.08 9.04 -40.23
CA VAL A 152 5.96 8.69 -39.12
C VAL A 152 5.29 8.89 -37.75
N ALA A 153 5.52 7.91 -36.87
CA ALA A 153 5.55 7.92 -35.39
C ALA A 153 4.27 8.33 -34.62
N ASN A 154 3.76 7.58 -33.64
CA ASN A 154 4.47 6.71 -32.69
C ASN A 154 3.56 5.56 -32.23
N GLN A 155 4.08 4.33 -32.25
CA GLN A 155 3.29 3.10 -32.08
C GLN A 155 2.89 2.83 -30.63
N THR A 156 1.60 2.57 -30.51
CA THR A 156 0.87 2.00 -29.38
C THR A 156 1.37 0.59 -29.07
N THR A 157 1.63 0.28 -27.79
CA THR A 157 1.46 -1.10 -27.30
C THR A 157 -0.02 -1.29 -26.98
N GLU A 158 -0.70 -2.06 -27.83
CA GLU A 158 -2.14 -2.31 -27.78
C GLU A 158 -2.54 -2.97 -26.45
N THR A 159 -3.04 -2.16 -25.53
CA THR A 159 -3.79 -2.63 -24.38
C THR A 159 -5.22 -2.84 -24.84
N LYS A 160 -5.71 -4.08 -24.72
CA LYS A 160 -7.12 -4.50 -24.87
C LYS A 160 -8.06 -3.35 -24.47
N ALA A 161 -8.96 -2.93 -25.35
CA ALA A 161 -9.80 -1.75 -25.21
C ALA A 161 -10.56 -1.71 -23.86
N MET A 162 -9.91 -1.14 -22.86
CA MET A 162 -10.48 -0.87 -21.54
C MET A 162 -11.16 0.49 -21.60
N ASN A 163 -12.38 0.56 -21.08
CA ASN A 163 -13.07 1.81 -20.84
C ASN A 163 -12.23 2.64 -19.85
N LYS A 164 -11.45 3.57 -20.39
CA LYS A 164 -10.49 4.38 -19.63
C LYS A 164 -11.26 5.34 -18.73
N THR A 165 -11.52 4.88 -17.52
CA THR A 165 -12.34 5.58 -16.52
C THR A 165 -11.50 6.54 -15.68
N VAL A 166 -10.20 6.27 -15.59
CA VAL A 166 -9.25 7.03 -14.78
C VAL A 166 -8.00 7.39 -15.58
N LEU A 167 -7.35 8.47 -15.18
CA LEU A 167 -6.09 8.96 -15.74
C LEU A 167 -5.07 9.17 -14.61
N ILE A 168 -3.80 8.87 -14.90
CA ILE A 168 -2.67 9.11 -14.01
C ILE A 168 -1.78 10.23 -14.56
N GLU A 169 -1.49 11.22 -13.72
CA GLU A 169 -0.65 12.38 -13.99
C GLU A 169 0.43 12.56 -12.91
N LYS A 170 1.47 13.34 -13.22
CA LYS A 170 2.53 13.75 -12.28
C LYS A 170 3.15 12.59 -11.50
N PHE A 171 3.43 11.50 -12.21
CA PHE A 171 4.06 10.35 -11.60
C PHE A 171 5.51 10.66 -11.25
N ALA A 172 5.90 10.36 -10.01
CA ALA A 172 7.25 10.54 -9.52
C ALA A 172 7.60 9.47 -8.49
N VAL A 173 8.85 9.01 -8.55
CA VAL A 173 9.46 8.12 -7.55
C VAL A 173 10.64 8.86 -6.96
N ILE A 174 10.59 9.16 -5.67
CA ILE A 174 11.61 9.96 -5.00
C ILE A 174 12.05 9.32 -3.70
N ARG A 175 13.32 9.54 -3.32
CA ARG A 175 13.81 9.21 -1.98
C ARG A 175 13.33 10.27 -0.99
N ASN A 176 12.73 9.84 0.10
CA ASN A 176 12.26 10.76 1.14
C ASN A 176 13.46 11.40 1.86
N ARG A 177 13.66 12.73 1.77
CA ARG A 177 14.86 13.39 2.36
C ARG A 177 15.00 13.18 3.87
N ALA A 178 13.90 12.93 4.58
CA ALA A 178 13.89 12.74 6.03
C ALA A 178 14.07 11.28 6.48
N GLY A 179 14.17 10.31 5.56
CA GLY A 179 14.27 8.89 5.91
C GLY A 179 14.83 8.02 4.79
N LYS A 180 15.01 6.72 5.03
CA LYS A 180 15.44 5.77 3.99
C LYS A 180 14.26 5.20 3.19
N ASP A 181 13.14 5.92 3.15
CA ASP A 181 11.92 5.42 2.51
C ASP A 181 11.84 5.91 1.07
N LEU A 182 11.37 5.02 0.20
CA LEU A 182 11.00 5.33 -1.17
C LEU A 182 9.57 5.87 -1.19
N LEU A 183 9.34 6.98 -1.89
CA LEU A 183 8.04 7.59 -2.06
C LEU A 183 7.62 7.53 -3.52
N VAL A 184 6.55 6.78 -3.80
CA VAL A 184 5.86 6.82 -5.10
C VAL A 184 4.67 7.76 -4.97
N ARG A 185 4.54 8.73 -5.87
CA ARG A 185 3.44 9.69 -5.87
C ARG A 185 2.95 9.94 -7.29
N PHE A 186 1.64 10.12 -7.41
CA PHE A 186 0.99 10.55 -8.64
C PHE A 186 -0.39 11.12 -8.32
N ASP A 187 -0.95 11.85 -9.27
CA ASP A 187 -2.34 12.31 -9.22
C ASP A 187 -3.21 11.33 -10.01
N ILE A 188 -4.29 10.84 -9.39
CA ILE A 188 -5.33 10.09 -10.08
C ILE A 188 -6.51 11.03 -10.36
N ARG A 189 -7.01 11.01 -11.60
CA ARG A 189 -8.14 11.81 -12.07
C ARG A 189 -9.25 10.92 -12.62
N ASN A 190 -10.49 11.24 -12.26
CA ASN A 190 -11.67 10.66 -12.86
C ASN A 190 -11.91 11.30 -14.25
N ILE A 191 -11.98 10.46 -15.28
CA ILE A 191 -12.32 10.84 -16.66
C ILE A 191 -13.52 10.03 -17.18
N SER A 192 -14.30 9.40 -16.28
CA SER A 192 -15.52 8.70 -16.61
C SER A 192 -16.52 9.64 -17.28
N LYS A 193 -17.29 9.11 -18.24
CA LYS A 193 -18.41 9.85 -18.84
C LYS A 193 -19.62 9.88 -17.89
N ASP A 194 -19.68 8.92 -16.98
CA ASP A 194 -20.76 8.80 -16.01
C ASP A 194 -20.58 9.78 -14.86
N GLN A 195 -21.69 10.33 -14.38
CA GLN A 195 -21.73 11.15 -13.18
C GLN A 195 -21.59 10.25 -11.95
N GLY A 196 -20.56 10.46 -11.15
CA GLY A 196 -20.36 9.73 -9.91
C GLY A 196 -18.91 9.64 -9.48
N ASP A 197 -18.72 9.01 -8.33
CA ASP A 197 -17.41 8.69 -7.81
C ASP A 197 -16.88 7.41 -8.45
N VAL A 198 -15.62 7.42 -8.85
CA VAL A 198 -14.89 6.21 -9.26
C VAL A 198 -14.08 5.71 -8.08
N SER A 199 -14.26 4.43 -7.75
CA SER A 199 -13.60 3.78 -6.63
C SER A 199 -12.95 2.48 -7.04
N GLY A 200 -11.92 2.08 -6.30
CA GLY A 200 -11.18 0.87 -6.60
C GLY A 200 -9.93 0.68 -5.76
N ARG A 201 -9.02 -0.15 -6.30
CA ARG A 201 -7.78 -0.60 -5.66
C ARG A 201 -6.60 -0.37 -6.58
N ILE A 202 -5.63 0.39 -6.10
CA ILE A 202 -4.43 0.75 -6.87
C ILE A 202 -3.25 -0.12 -6.46
N PHE A 203 -2.49 -0.56 -7.45
CA PHE A 203 -1.18 -1.16 -7.31
C PHE A 203 -0.17 -0.42 -8.20
N THR A 204 1.07 -0.37 -7.73
CA THR A 204 2.21 0.12 -8.50
C THR A 204 3.32 -0.90 -8.40
N ILE A 205 3.84 -1.30 -9.55
CA ILE A 205 4.99 -2.21 -9.66
C ILE A 205 6.15 -1.37 -10.16
N LEU A 206 7.22 -1.26 -9.38
CA LEU A 206 8.47 -0.66 -9.82
C LEU A 206 9.37 -1.77 -10.36
N LYS A 207 9.88 -1.58 -11.58
CA LYS A 207 10.66 -2.57 -12.33
C LYS A 207 12.05 -1.98 -12.62
N PRO A 208 13.13 -2.69 -12.28
CA PRO A 208 14.46 -2.40 -12.83
C PRO A 208 14.51 -2.73 -14.33
N ASP A 209 15.65 -2.48 -14.97
CA ASP A 209 15.86 -2.88 -16.38
C ASP A 209 15.85 -4.39 -16.58
N SER A 210 16.09 -5.15 -15.51
CA SER A 210 15.97 -6.60 -15.48
C SER A 210 14.51 -7.05 -15.62
N SER A 211 14.27 -8.02 -16.51
CA SER A 211 12.96 -8.64 -16.72
C SER A 211 12.60 -9.70 -15.65
N ILE A 212 13.42 -9.82 -14.60
CA ILE A 212 13.22 -10.80 -13.53
C ILE A 212 12.17 -10.31 -12.54
N GLU A 213 11.03 -10.99 -12.46
CA GLU A 213 9.90 -10.60 -11.59
C GLU A 213 10.26 -10.52 -10.09
N ASN A 214 11.23 -11.32 -9.62
CA ASN A 214 11.68 -11.30 -8.22
C ASN A 214 12.37 -10.00 -7.80
N GLU A 215 12.85 -9.21 -8.76
CA GLU A 215 13.48 -7.90 -8.51
C GLU A 215 12.45 -6.76 -8.55
N TRP A 216 11.19 -7.06 -8.88
CA TRP A 216 10.14 -6.07 -8.98
C TRP A 216 9.58 -5.74 -7.61
N LEU A 217 9.42 -4.44 -7.34
CA LEU A 217 8.82 -3.96 -6.11
C LEU A 217 7.33 -3.72 -6.32
N VAL A 218 6.50 -4.60 -5.77
CA VAL A 218 5.04 -4.50 -5.84
C VAL A 218 4.49 -3.75 -4.64
N VAL A 219 3.65 -2.74 -4.90
CA VAL A 219 3.14 -1.83 -3.88
C VAL A 219 1.63 -1.63 -4.06
N PRO A 220 0.77 -2.00 -3.10
CA PRO A 220 1.06 -2.80 -1.90
C PRO A 220 1.62 -4.20 -2.20
N ALA A 221 2.38 -4.78 -1.26
CA ALA A 221 3.04 -6.07 -1.44
C ALA A 221 2.04 -7.22 -1.59
N VAL A 222 1.98 -7.82 -2.78
CA VAL A 222 1.14 -8.97 -3.12
C VAL A 222 1.85 -9.84 -4.15
N PRO A 223 1.55 -11.15 -4.21
CA PRO A 223 2.09 -12.01 -5.25
C PRO A 223 1.56 -11.60 -6.63
N LEU A 224 2.44 -11.68 -7.62
CA LEU A 224 2.09 -11.49 -9.02
C LEU A 224 1.70 -12.83 -9.64
N LYS A 225 0.74 -12.80 -10.56
CA LYS A 225 0.48 -13.87 -11.52
C LYS A 225 0.64 -13.27 -12.91
N SER A 226 1.68 -13.70 -13.62
CA SER A 226 2.02 -13.19 -14.96
C SER A 226 2.18 -11.66 -14.99
N GLY A 227 2.93 -11.11 -14.03
CA GLY A 227 3.16 -9.67 -13.91
C GLY A 227 1.99 -8.80 -13.43
N ILE A 228 0.83 -9.40 -13.11
CA ILE A 228 -0.36 -8.70 -12.60
C ILE A 228 -0.60 -9.04 -11.11
N PRO A 229 -0.95 -8.07 -10.26
CA PRO A 229 -1.32 -8.32 -8.87
C PRO A 229 -2.47 -9.34 -8.75
N SER A 230 -2.21 -10.47 -8.09
CA SER A 230 -3.20 -11.56 -8.02
C SER A 230 -4.27 -11.36 -6.95
N GLU A 231 -3.98 -10.58 -5.91
CA GLU A 231 -4.88 -10.32 -4.79
C GLU A 231 -5.46 -8.90 -4.89
N HIS A 232 -6.37 -8.67 -5.85
CA HIS A 232 -6.94 -7.36 -6.17
C HIS A 232 -7.49 -6.58 -4.95
N GLN A 233 -8.05 -7.27 -3.95
CA GLN A 233 -8.62 -6.64 -2.75
C GLN A 233 -7.58 -6.02 -1.81
N LYS A 234 -6.31 -6.45 -1.86
CA LYS A 234 -5.23 -5.92 -1.00
C LYS A 234 -4.60 -4.63 -1.53
N GLY A 235 -5.11 -4.10 -2.64
CA GLY A 235 -4.63 -2.84 -3.19
C GLY A 235 -5.04 -1.65 -2.34
N GLN A 236 -4.41 -0.52 -2.62
CA GLN A 236 -4.71 0.73 -1.93
C GLN A 236 -6.07 1.25 -2.38
N TYR A 237 -6.99 1.37 -1.42
CA TYR A 237 -8.31 1.93 -1.69
C TYR A 237 -8.23 3.38 -2.15
N PHE A 238 -9.04 3.72 -3.15
CA PHE A 238 -9.38 5.08 -3.50
C PHE A 238 -10.86 5.22 -3.85
N SER A 239 -11.37 6.43 -3.67
CA SER A 239 -12.67 6.89 -4.20
C SER A 239 -12.49 8.36 -4.57
N ILE A 240 -12.86 8.75 -5.79
CA ILE A 240 -12.70 10.10 -6.30
C ILE A 240 -13.89 10.53 -7.16
N ALA A 241 -14.41 11.73 -6.91
CA ALA A 241 -15.29 12.42 -7.85
C ALA A 241 -14.50 13.02 -9.02
N HIS A 242 -13.35 13.64 -8.71
CA HIS A 242 -12.56 14.41 -9.68
C HIS A 242 -11.08 14.03 -9.67
N PHE A 243 -10.36 14.30 -8.58
CA PHE A 243 -8.94 13.96 -8.49
C PHE A 243 -8.51 13.70 -7.05
N LYS A 244 -7.43 12.96 -6.87
CA LYS A 244 -6.77 12.78 -5.56
C LYS A 244 -5.28 12.55 -5.74
N PRO A 245 -4.41 13.17 -4.93
CA PRO A 245 -3.01 12.78 -4.87
C PRO A 245 -2.86 11.44 -4.13
N VAL A 246 -2.19 10.48 -4.76
CA VAL A 246 -1.86 9.17 -4.20
C VAL A 246 -0.40 9.16 -3.79
N LYS A 247 -0.11 8.59 -2.62
CA LYS A 247 1.25 8.52 -2.07
C LYS A 247 1.47 7.15 -1.43
N PHE A 248 2.48 6.43 -1.90
CA PHE A 248 2.97 5.20 -1.29
C PHE A 248 4.31 5.45 -0.63
N ARG A 249 4.39 5.14 0.66
CA ARG A 249 5.64 5.17 1.41
C ARG A 249 6.12 3.74 1.58
N ILE A 250 7.26 3.42 0.99
CA ILE A 250 7.81 2.07 0.98
C ILE A 250 9.13 2.07 1.71
N LYS A 251 9.31 1.14 2.63
CA LYS A 251 10.60 0.91 3.29
C LYS A 251 11.45 0.07 2.34
N SER A 252 12.39 0.70 1.65
CA SER A 252 13.32 0.01 0.77
C SER A 252 14.66 0.71 0.82
N GLU A 253 15.74 -0.06 1.03
CA GLU A 253 17.11 0.48 1.05
C GLU A 253 17.62 0.76 -0.38
N ILE A 254 16.94 0.22 -1.38
CA ILE A 254 17.25 0.36 -2.80
C ILE A 254 16.98 1.81 -3.23
N ASP A 255 17.90 2.35 -4.03
CA ASP A 255 17.81 3.71 -4.55
C ASP A 255 16.69 3.85 -5.60
N PRO A 256 15.92 4.96 -5.64
CA PRO A 256 14.95 5.19 -6.70
C PRO A 256 15.50 4.96 -8.12
N ASP A 257 16.77 5.32 -8.34
CA ASP A 257 17.41 5.24 -9.66
C ASP A 257 17.59 3.81 -10.16
N PHE A 258 17.47 2.81 -9.27
CA PHE A 258 17.46 1.40 -9.64
C PHE A 258 16.22 1.03 -10.48
N TYR A 259 15.09 1.68 -10.25
CA TYR A 259 13.86 1.41 -10.97
C TYR A 259 13.78 2.33 -12.18
N LYS A 260 13.70 1.73 -13.37
CA LYS A 260 13.59 2.48 -14.64
C LYS A 260 12.16 2.53 -15.16
N LYS A 261 11.32 1.58 -14.76
CA LYS A 261 9.94 1.49 -15.22
C LYS A 261 8.98 1.34 -14.05
N ALA A 262 7.76 1.84 -14.22
CA ALA A 262 6.65 1.64 -13.31
C ALA A 262 5.42 1.15 -14.08
N SER A 263 4.74 0.15 -13.55
CA SER A 263 3.43 -0.28 -14.05
C SER A 263 2.38 0.00 -12.99
N ILE A 264 1.33 0.74 -13.36
CA ILE A 264 0.21 1.06 -12.49
C ILE A 264 -0.99 0.23 -12.92
N PHE A 265 -1.57 -0.50 -11.98
CA PHE A 265 -2.78 -1.29 -12.16
C PHE A 265 -3.86 -0.75 -11.25
N ILE A 266 -5.07 -0.61 -11.78
CA ILE A 266 -6.22 -0.18 -11.00
C ILE A 266 -7.35 -1.16 -11.24
N PHE A 267 -7.83 -1.76 -10.16
CA PHE A 267 -8.99 -2.64 -10.17
C PHE A 267 -10.21 -1.88 -9.65
N ASN A 268 -11.39 -2.14 -10.21
CA ASN A 268 -12.66 -1.66 -9.65
C ASN A 268 -13.02 -2.45 -8.37
N SER A 269 -14.17 -2.10 -7.78
CA SER A 269 -14.69 -2.77 -6.58
C SER A 269 -15.05 -4.25 -6.79
N GLU A 270 -15.29 -4.65 -8.04
CA GLU A 270 -15.61 -6.02 -8.45
C GLU A 270 -14.35 -6.88 -8.71
N GLY A 271 -13.17 -6.26 -8.74
CA GLY A 271 -11.90 -6.92 -9.02
C GLY A 271 -11.51 -6.94 -10.50
N GLU A 272 -12.23 -6.22 -11.35
CA GLU A 272 -11.89 -6.08 -12.77
C GLU A 272 -10.83 -5.01 -12.96
N LEU A 273 -9.83 -5.29 -13.80
CA LEU A 273 -8.82 -4.31 -14.17
C LEU A 273 -9.48 -3.22 -15.04
N ILE A 274 -9.42 -1.96 -14.61
CA ILE A 274 -10.02 -0.80 -15.30
C ILE A 274 -8.99 0.17 -15.86
N PHE A 275 -7.73 0.03 -15.44
CA PHE A 275 -6.63 0.84 -15.93
C PHE A 275 -5.32 0.10 -15.76
N GLU A 276 -4.53 0.12 -16.83
CA GLU A 276 -3.15 -0.30 -16.87
C GLU A 276 -2.34 0.77 -17.59
N LYS A 277 -1.19 1.14 -17.03
CA LYS A 277 -0.24 2.04 -17.69
C LYS A 277 1.18 1.69 -17.29
N LEU A 278 2.05 1.54 -18.29
CA LEU A 278 3.49 1.50 -18.12
C LEU A 278 4.05 2.92 -18.27
N ILE A 279 4.97 3.28 -17.39
CA ILE A 279 5.61 4.60 -17.30
C ILE A 279 7.11 4.38 -17.19
N ASP A 280 7.88 5.02 -18.06
CA ASP A 280 9.33 5.10 -17.92
C ASP A 280 9.67 6.20 -16.90
N ILE A 281 10.38 5.83 -15.83
CA ILE A 281 10.72 6.71 -14.70
C ILE A 281 11.81 7.69 -15.12
N THR A 282 12.72 7.26 -16.01
CA THR A 282 13.87 8.03 -16.48
C THR A 282 13.47 9.25 -17.33
N GLU A 283 12.25 9.30 -17.85
CA GLU A 283 11.73 10.42 -18.67
C GLU A 283 10.75 11.32 -17.90
N ALA A 284 10.49 11.03 -16.62
CA ALA A 284 9.57 11.81 -15.79
C ALA A 284 10.29 12.99 -15.10
N GLU A 285 10.58 14.05 -15.87
CA GLU A 285 10.94 15.39 -15.35
C GLU A 285 9.71 16.32 -15.27
#